data_AF-A0A2U3E038-F1
#
_entry.id   AF-A0A2U3E038-F1
#
_cell.length_a   1.000
_cell.length_b   1.000
_cell.length_c   1.000
_cell.angle_alpha   90.00
_cell.angle_beta   90.00
_cell.angle_gamma   90.00
#
_symmetry.space_group_name_H-M   'P 1'
#
loop_
_entity.id
_entity.type
_entity.pdbx_description
1 polymer ?
#
loop_
_entity_poly.entity_id
_entity_poly.type
_entity_poly.pdbx_seq_one_letter_code
_entity_poly.pdbx_strand_id
1 'polypeptide(L)'
;MSSDESNEYVSRQGDKSEIPVQADESKVEDPIDETTANSDAQLERDDAEAIDKSNIIKERTRHAEPQGGYREPGDNEGIPTDD
;
A
#
# COMPACT_ATOMS: atom_id res chain seq x y z
N MET A 1 5.50 36.12 5.54
CA MET A 1 5.24 34.86 4.83
C MET A 1 3.95 34.31 5.41
N SER A 2 2.91 34.24 4.59
CA SER A 2 1.58 33.77 5.01
C SER A 2 1.64 32.26 5.16
N SER A 3 1.28 31.75 6.33
CA SER A 3 1.20 30.32 6.62
C SER A 3 -0.14 29.81 6.10
N ASP A 4 -0.12 29.14 4.95
CA ASP A 4 -1.26 28.43 4.35
C ASP A 4 -1.60 27.16 5.15
N GLU A 5 -2.01 27.32 6.42
CA GLU A 5 -2.47 26.22 7.30
C GLU A 5 -3.98 26.02 7.14
N SER A 6 -4.45 25.80 5.91
CA SER A 6 -5.89 25.69 5.60
C SER A 6 -6.27 24.26 5.20
N ASN A 7 -6.74 23.48 6.18
CA ASN A 7 -7.22 22.10 6.03
C ASN A 7 -8.66 21.99 5.49
N GLU A 8 -9.07 22.90 4.60
CA GLU A 8 -10.45 22.94 4.07
C GLU A 8 -10.79 21.70 3.23
N TYR A 9 -9.77 21.03 2.69
CA TYR A 9 -9.88 19.81 1.89
C TYR A 9 -10.06 18.52 2.71
N VAL A 10 -9.97 18.59 4.06
CA VAL A 10 -10.05 17.42 4.95
C VAL A 10 -11.49 16.93 5.09
N SER A 11 -11.68 15.60 5.09
CA SER A 11 -13.01 15.00 5.17
C SER A 11 -13.74 15.36 6.47
N ARG A 12 -14.98 15.83 6.33
CA ARG A 12 -15.85 16.19 7.45
C ARG A 12 -16.36 14.94 8.17
N GLN A 13 -16.76 15.09 9.43
CA GLN A 13 -17.15 13.99 10.33
C GLN A 13 -18.37 13.16 9.86
N GLY A 14 -19.08 13.56 8.79
CA GLY A 14 -20.19 12.82 8.18
C GLY A 14 -19.97 12.32 6.74
N ASP A 15 -18.89 12.73 6.08
CA ASP A 15 -18.65 12.50 4.64
C ASP A 15 -17.55 11.46 4.38
N LYS A 16 -17.22 10.63 5.37
CA LYS A 16 -16.14 9.62 5.31
C LYS A 16 -16.48 8.37 4.47
N SER A 17 -17.65 8.36 3.83
CA SER A 17 -18.07 7.28 2.92
C SER A 17 -17.28 7.28 1.60
N GLU A 18 -16.71 8.42 1.23
CA GLU A 18 -15.74 8.58 0.14
C GLU A 18 -14.33 8.62 0.73
N ILE A 19 -13.31 8.17 -0.03
CA ILE A 19 -11.92 7.97 0.47
C ILE A 19 -11.50 9.15 1.36
N PRO A 20 -11.33 8.95 2.68
CA PRO A 20 -11.20 10.07 3.59
C PRO A 20 -9.83 10.74 3.45
N VAL A 21 -9.85 12.06 3.28
CA VAL A 21 -8.66 12.91 3.19
C VAL A 21 -8.30 13.39 4.59
N GLN A 22 -7.03 13.23 4.98
CA GLN A 22 -6.48 13.64 6.27
C GLN A 22 -5.84 15.03 6.17
N ALA A 23 -5.71 15.73 7.31
CA ALA A 23 -5.03 17.03 7.39
C ALA A 23 -3.52 16.87 7.20
N ASP A 24 -2.83 17.88 6.68
CA ASP A 24 -1.38 17.85 6.46
C ASP A 24 -0.59 17.60 7.75
N GLU A 25 -1.04 18.13 8.90
CA GLU A 25 -0.40 17.90 10.19
C GLU A 25 -0.79 16.58 10.87
N SER A 26 -1.67 15.79 10.25
CA SER A 26 -2.08 14.50 10.80
C SER A 26 -0.87 13.58 10.86
N LYS A 27 -0.57 13.08 12.07
CA LYS A 27 0.46 12.04 12.22
C LYS A 27 0.02 10.78 11.49
N VAL A 28 0.81 10.38 10.51
CA VAL A 28 0.69 9.09 9.84
C VAL A 28 1.70 8.15 10.49
N GLU A 29 1.29 6.92 10.78
CA GLU A 29 2.21 5.90 11.26
C GLU A 29 3.24 5.60 10.17
N ASP A 30 4.51 5.88 10.47
CA ASP A 30 5.61 5.45 9.63
C ASP A 30 6.04 4.05 10.09
N PRO A 31 5.92 3.02 9.24
CA PRO A 31 6.40 1.67 9.58
C PRO A 31 7.92 1.61 9.74
N ILE A 32 8.65 2.66 9.35
CA ILE A 32 10.10 2.75 9.45
C ILE A 32 10.49 3.36 10.81
N ASP A 33 11.25 2.60 11.60
CA ASP A 33 11.90 3.12 12.79
C ASP A 33 13.18 3.88 12.39
N GLU A 34 13.12 5.21 12.42
CA GLU A 34 14.22 6.12 12.06
C GLU A 34 15.54 5.80 12.79
N THR A 35 15.48 5.27 14.01
CA THR A 35 16.68 5.00 14.82
C THR A 35 17.44 3.77 14.35
N THR A 36 16.74 2.82 13.74
CA THR A 36 17.33 1.56 13.27
C THR A 36 17.43 1.50 11.76
N ALA A 37 16.62 2.25 11.02
CA ALA A 37 16.55 2.24 9.56
C ALA A 37 17.90 2.51 8.88
N ASN A 38 18.72 3.41 9.44
CA ASN A 38 20.04 3.77 8.89
C ASN A 38 21.21 3.11 9.65
N SER A 39 20.99 1.91 10.21
CA SER A 39 22.02 1.17 10.93
C SER A 39 22.70 0.12 10.05
N ASP A 40 23.96 -0.19 10.36
CA ASP A 40 24.71 -1.28 9.69
C ASP A 40 23.98 -2.63 9.78
N ALA A 41 23.20 -2.84 10.85
CA ALA A 41 22.41 -4.06 11.05
C ALA A 41 21.19 -4.17 10.10
N GLN A 42 20.68 -3.06 9.56
CA GLN A 42 19.70 -3.11 8.47
C GLN A 42 20.40 -3.46 7.16
N LEU A 43 21.54 -2.82 6.85
CA LEU A 43 22.29 -3.09 5.62
C LEU A 43 22.68 -4.57 5.49
N GLU A 44 23.16 -5.20 6.57
CA GLU A 44 23.51 -6.62 6.57
C GLU A 44 22.30 -7.54 6.30
N ARG A 45 21.12 -7.20 6.84
CA ARG A 45 19.89 -7.94 6.56
C ARG A 45 19.43 -7.75 5.13
N ASP A 46 19.44 -6.52 4.64
CA ASP A 46 19.07 -6.19 3.26
C ASP A 46 19.96 -6.95 2.27
N ASP A 47 21.28 -6.99 2.51
CA ASP A 47 22.23 -7.74 1.67
C ASP A 47 21.94 -9.25 1.67
N ALA A 48 21.59 -9.81 2.82
CA ALA A 48 21.21 -11.22 2.93
C ALA A 48 19.88 -11.53 2.21
N GLU A 49 18.87 -10.67 2.37
CA GLU A 49 17.55 -10.82 1.75
C GLU A 49 17.60 -10.59 0.24
N ALA A 50 18.40 -9.63 -0.24
CA ALA A 50 18.54 -9.33 -1.66
C ALA A 50 19.11 -10.50 -2.46
N ILE A 51 19.93 -11.34 -1.84
CA ILE A 51 20.53 -12.53 -2.45
C ILE A 51 19.65 -13.77 -2.25
N ASP A 52 18.68 -13.72 -1.32
CA ASP A 52 17.78 -14.85 -1.06
C ASP A 52 16.80 -15.08 -2.20
N LYS A 53 17.04 -16.20 -2.92
CA LYS A 53 16.18 -16.63 -4.03
C LYS A 53 14.90 -17.30 -3.56
N SER A 54 14.73 -17.60 -2.28
CA SER A 54 13.54 -18.26 -1.75
C SER A 54 12.28 -17.39 -1.93
N ASN A 55 12.45 -16.06 -1.88
CA ASN A 55 11.41 -15.07 -2.11
C ASN A 55 11.13 -14.78 -3.60
N ILE A 56 11.85 -15.44 -4.52
CA ILE A 56 11.66 -15.28 -5.96
C ILE A 56 10.70 -16.37 -6.45
N ILE A 57 9.62 -15.94 -7.11
CA ILE A 57 8.72 -16.87 -7.83
C ILE A 57 9.51 -17.63 -8.89
N LYS A 58 9.34 -18.95 -8.96
CA LYS A 58 10.14 -19.83 -9.82
C LYS A 58 9.87 -19.64 -11.31
N GLU A 59 8.74 -19.02 -11.66
CA GLU A 59 8.22 -18.91 -13.02
C GLU A 59 7.93 -17.46 -13.41
N ARG A 60 7.85 -17.20 -14.71
CA ARG A 60 7.53 -15.87 -15.24
C ARG A 60 6.02 -15.68 -15.26
N THR A 61 5.51 -14.70 -14.51
CA THR A 61 4.09 -14.31 -14.54
C THR A 61 3.76 -13.31 -15.65
N ARG A 62 4.78 -12.63 -16.19
CA ARG A 62 4.57 -11.65 -17.28
C ARG A 62 4.21 -12.38 -18.57
N HIS A 63 3.03 -12.07 -19.11
CA HIS A 63 2.40 -12.73 -20.26
C HIS A 63 1.96 -14.19 -20.00
N ALA A 64 1.97 -14.65 -18.74
CA ALA A 64 1.35 -15.94 -18.43
C ALA A 64 -0.16 -15.84 -18.62
N GLU A 65 -0.76 -16.82 -19.32
CA GLU A 65 -2.21 -16.91 -19.41
C GLU A 65 -2.80 -17.26 -18.03
N PRO A 66 -3.97 -16.72 -17.69
CA PRO A 66 -4.63 -17.04 -16.43
C PRO A 66 -4.98 -18.53 -16.36
N GLN A 67 -4.82 -19.12 -15.18
CA GLN A 67 -5.31 -20.48 -14.92
C GLN A 67 -6.85 -20.47 -15.02
N GLY A 68 -7.39 -21.15 -16.04
CA GLY A 68 -8.82 -21.14 -16.34
C GLY A 68 -9.21 -20.33 -17.58
N GLY A 69 -8.24 -19.68 -18.24
CA GLY A 69 -8.49 -18.87 -19.43
C GLY A 69 -9.15 -17.53 -19.12
N TYR A 70 -9.38 -16.73 -20.15
CA TYR A 70 -10.07 -15.45 -20.02
C TYR A 70 -11.58 -15.69 -20.02
N ARG A 71 -12.26 -15.31 -18.93
CA ARG A 71 -13.72 -15.35 -18.82
C ARG A 71 -14.22 -14.07 -18.16
N GLU A 72 -15.38 -13.60 -18.62
CA GLU A 72 -16.09 -12.48 -17.99
C GLU A 72 -16.55 -12.87 -16.57
N PRO A 73 -16.37 -11.99 -15.56
CA PRO A 73 -16.91 -12.20 -14.22
C PRO A 73 -18.43 -12.38 -14.27
N GLY A 74 -18.98 -13.22 -13.39
CA GLY A 74 -20.44 -13.30 -13.20
C GLY A 74 -21.02 -12.00 -12.63
N ASP A 75 -22.35 -11.82 -12.72
CA ASP A 75 -23.06 -10.59 -12.33
C ASP A 75 -22.74 -10.07 -10.92
N ASN A 76 -22.30 -10.95 -10.00
CA ASN A 76 -21.96 -10.62 -8.62
C ASN A 76 -20.51 -10.97 -8.25
N GLU A 77 -19.69 -11.41 -9.21
CA GLU A 77 -18.30 -11.81 -8.96
C GLU A 77 -17.40 -10.56 -8.83
N GLY A 78 -16.80 -10.36 -7.66
CA GLY A 78 -15.95 -9.20 -7.38
C GLY A 78 -16.70 -7.95 -6.91
N ILE A 79 -18.03 -8.02 -6.78
CA ILE A 79 -18.84 -6.97 -6.15
C ILE A 79 -18.93 -7.27 -4.64
N PRO A 80 -18.51 -6.36 -3.75
CA PRO A 80 -18.70 -6.53 -2.31
C PRO A 80 -20.19 -6.66 -1.96
N THR A 81 -20.53 -7.60 -1.07
CA THR A 81 -21.88 -7.70 -0.50
C THR A 81 -21.95 -6.87 0.77
N ASP A 82 -22.93 -5.97 0.86
CA ASP A 82 -23.23 -5.24 2.10
C ASP A 82 -23.89 -6.22 3.10
N ASP A 83 -23.17 -6.60 4.15
CA ASP A 83 -23.70 -7.29 5.35
C ASP A 83 -24.19 -6.26 6.39
#